data_AF-A0A5N6MVF0-F1
#
_entry.id   AF-A0A5N6MVF0-F1
#
_cell.length_a   1.000
_cell.length_b   1.000
_cell.length_c   1.000
_cell.angle_alpha   90.00
_cell.angle_beta   90.00
_cell.angle_gamma   90.00
#
_symmetry.space_group_name_H-M   'P 1'
#
loop_
_entity.id
_entity.type
_entity.pdbx_description
1 polymer ?
#
loop_
_entity_poly.entity_id
_entity_poly.type
_entity_poly.pdbx_seq_one_letter_code
_entity_poly.pdbx_strand_id
1 'polypeptide(L)'
;MAAFFVASRLWQEAETRIYLVKELDRRTGQGESAISVDDTLKVIECRLVFLSKISMLQKELDEAKKEGFVSKIPIETKGKDEKKKLLAVVGILTGFGRRHNRDAIRKAWMPTGTTLKKLEVEKGIIIRFVIGRSSNHGNNSDGDISNENKRTNDFLILNDHVEALEAQPVKTKLFFIDALQHWDAEFYVKVNDDIYLNIDALGAILSNHVNTPRAYIGCMKSGGVFSNPNDRWYEPEWWKFGDKKAYYRHASGEIFAVSRALAQFISINKSILRAYAHDDVSVGSWFIGLDVKHIDEGKFCCSSWSSGCSSNSSLLMHGSALANSKPPAAVRAGIPICFPQFGNRGSLEQHGFARNKIWEIDRNPPPLHHNDCDGKAFIDLLLKPSEEDMRVWPNRFEFRLRVLLTSDGTLKLISRVRNIGFKAFSFSIAYHTYFLVSDISEVRVEGLETLDYLDNLHHKQRFTEQGDALTFETEVDRVYISSPHMIGVFDHEKKRTFLIRKEGLPDAVVWNPWEKKAKAITDMADEEYRQTICVDGAAVERPITLKPGEEWTGRLELSALPSL
;
A
#
# COMPACT_ATOMS: atom_id res chain seq x y z
N MET A 1 -14.41 13.19 -5.38
CA MET A 1 -13.06 13.57 -5.87
C MET A 1 -11.94 12.91 -5.06
N ALA A 2 -11.94 13.01 -3.73
CA ALA A 2 -10.99 12.27 -2.89
C ALA A 2 -10.99 10.77 -3.18
N ALA A 3 -12.13 10.10 -3.40
CA ALA A 3 -12.19 8.65 -3.61
C ALA A 3 -11.48 8.13 -4.89
N PHE A 4 -11.55 8.84 -6.01
CA PHE A 4 -10.92 8.44 -7.28
C PHE A 4 -9.44 8.72 -7.31
N PHE A 5 -9.18 9.94 -6.88
CA PHE A 5 -7.89 10.27 -6.43
C PHE A 5 -7.48 9.40 -5.25
N VAL A 6 -8.24 8.45 -4.70
CA VAL A 6 -7.83 7.53 -3.63
C VAL A 6 -7.68 6.06 -4.10
N ALA A 7 -8.13 5.77 -5.32
CA ALA A 7 -7.94 4.48 -5.98
C ALA A 7 -6.63 4.37 -6.80
N SER A 8 -6.22 5.37 -7.59
CA SER A 8 -5.11 5.24 -8.56
C SER A 8 -3.69 5.04 -7.97
N ARG A 9 -3.40 5.58 -6.79
CA ARG A 9 -2.16 5.45 -6.00
C ARG A 9 -2.22 4.22 -5.14
N LEU A 10 -3.39 3.82 -4.63
CA LEU A 10 -3.53 2.48 -4.07
C LEU A 10 -3.16 1.43 -5.11
N TRP A 11 -3.53 1.68 -6.35
CA TRP A 11 -3.19 0.83 -7.49
C TRP A 11 -1.69 0.90 -7.85
N GLN A 12 -1.03 2.07 -7.86
CA GLN A 12 0.42 2.14 -8.08
C GLN A 12 1.24 1.54 -6.92
N GLU A 13 0.76 1.73 -5.69
CA GLU A 13 1.31 1.05 -4.53
C GLU A 13 1.05 -0.45 -4.59
N ALA A 14 -0.08 -0.91 -5.14
CA ALA A 14 -0.34 -2.34 -5.37
C ALA A 14 0.64 -2.94 -6.38
N GLU A 15 0.98 -2.26 -7.47
CA GLU A 15 1.99 -2.72 -8.43
C GLU A 15 3.40 -2.79 -7.81
N THR A 16 3.80 -1.75 -7.07
CA THR A 16 5.08 -1.74 -6.35
C THR A 16 5.12 -2.86 -5.31
N ARG A 17 3.99 -3.11 -4.62
CA ARG A 17 3.84 -4.26 -3.72
C ARG A 17 3.99 -5.56 -4.47
N ILE A 18 3.33 -5.76 -5.61
CA ILE A 18 3.44 -6.99 -6.42
C ILE A 18 4.90 -7.25 -6.81
N TYR A 19 5.65 -6.22 -7.21
CA TYR A 19 7.08 -6.36 -7.51
C TYR A 19 7.91 -6.77 -6.28
N LEU A 20 7.74 -6.07 -5.15
CA LEU A 20 8.45 -6.38 -3.91
C LEU A 20 8.05 -7.77 -3.37
N VAL A 21 6.79 -8.16 -3.54
CA VAL A 21 6.26 -9.50 -3.21
C VAL A 21 6.89 -10.55 -4.09
N LYS A 22 6.94 -10.37 -5.41
CA LYS A 22 7.61 -11.30 -6.34
C LYS A 22 9.08 -11.47 -6.00
N GLU A 23 9.79 -10.39 -5.68
CA GLU A 23 11.20 -10.46 -5.29
C GLU A 23 11.40 -11.12 -3.91
N LEU A 24 10.46 -10.91 -2.99
CA LEU A 24 10.46 -11.59 -1.69
C LEU A 24 10.15 -13.09 -1.85
N ASP A 25 9.11 -13.45 -2.60
CA ASP A 25 8.67 -14.82 -2.86
C ASP A 25 9.75 -15.62 -3.63
N ARG A 26 10.49 -14.95 -4.53
CA ARG A 26 11.68 -15.49 -5.20
C ARG A 26 12.80 -15.81 -4.20
N ARG A 27 12.99 -14.99 -3.16
CA ARG A 27 14.05 -15.17 -2.16
C ARG A 27 13.65 -16.09 -1.00
N THR A 28 12.37 -16.17 -0.66
CA THR A 28 11.84 -17.05 0.41
C THR A 28 11.43 -18.43 -0.11
N GLY A 29 11.40 -18.64 -1.43
CA GLY A 29 11.04 -19.91 -2.05
C GLY A 29 9.55 -20.25 -1.94
N GLN A 30 8.69 -19.26 -1.71
CA GLN A 30 7.24 -19.43 -1.46
C GLN A 30 6.35 -19.03 -2.65
N GLY A 31 6.92 -18.73 -3.82
CA GLY A 31 6.13 -18.40 -5.01
C GLY A 31 5.47 -19.61 -5.66
N GLU A 32 4.18 -19.83 -5.39
CA GLU A 32 3.29 -20.48 -6.35
C GLU A 32 2.95 -19.45 -7.45
N SER A 33 3.62 -19.52 -8.60
CA SER A 33 3.09 -18.91 -9.83
C SER A 33 3.57 -19.71 -11.03
N ALA A 34 2.61 -20.06 -11.89
CA ALA A 34 2.77 -20.90 -13.08
C ALA A 34 4.03 -20.52 -13.89
N ILE A 35 4.99 -21.44 -13.92
CA ILE A 35 6.18 -21.36 -14.76
C ILE A 35 5.73 -21.72 -16.18
N SER A 36 6.04 -20.87 -17.17
CA SER A 36 5.88 -21.22 -18.58
C SER A 36 6.64 -22.52 -18.89
N VAL A 37 6.11 -23.36 -19.80
CA VAL A 37 6.76 -24.61 -20.21
C VAL A 37 8.19 -24.37 -20.71
N ASP A 38 8.42 -23.22 -21.38
CA ASP A 38 9.74 -22.80 -21.87
C ASP A 38 10.71 -22.39 -20.73
N ASP A 39 10.21 -21.74 -19.69
CA ASP A 39 11.02 -21.38 -18.52
C ASP A 39 11.33 -22.62 -17.67
N THR A 40 10.40 -23.58 -17.64
CA THR A 40 10.62 -24.88 -17.00
C THR A 40 11.70 -25.67 -17.73
N LEU A 41 11.69 -25.67 -19.07
CA LEU A 41 12.71 -26.32 -19.90
C LEU A 41 14.10 -25.68 -19.70
N LYS A 42 14.19 -24.35 -19.67
CA LYS A 42 15.46 -23.64 -19.40
C LYS A 42 15.98 -23.88 -17.99
N VAL A 43 15.11 -23.93 -16.98
CA VAL A 43 15.51 -24.23 -15.59
C VAL A 43 15.89 -25.71 -15.42
N ILE A 44 15.23 -26.63 -16.12
CA ILE A 44 15.60 -28.05 -16.15
C ILE A 44 16.95 -28.24 -16.85
N GLU A 45 17.19 -27.61 -18.01
CA GLU A 45 18.50 -27.63 -18.66
C GLU A 45 19.58 -27.03 -17.75
N CYS A 46 19.31 -25.91 -17.09
CA CYS A 46 20.26 -25.29 -16.17
C CYS A 46 20.52 -26.16 -14.92
N ARG A 47 19.50 -26.85 -14.38
CA ARG A 47 19.66 -27.82 -13.28
C ARG A 47 20.45 -29.05 -13.71
N LEU A 48 20.21 -29.59 -14.91
CA LEU A 48 20.95 -30.74 -15.44
C LEU A 48 22.43 -30.39 -15.68
N VAL A 49 22.70 -29.22 -16.23
CA VAL A 49 24.07 -28.70 -16.40
C VAL A 49 24.74 -28.46 -15.06
N PHE A 50 24.04 -27.88 -14.08
CA PHE A 50 24.59 -27.62 -12.74
C PHE A 50 24.86 -28.91 -11.95
N LEU A 51 23.97 -29.91 -12.02
CA LEU A 51 24.16 -31.22 -11.40
C LEU A 51 25.32 -31.99 -12.05
N SER A 52 25.46 -31.91 -13.37
CA SER A 52 26.63 -32.47 -14.07
C SER A 52 27.94 -31.80 -13.63
N LYS A 53 27.91 -30.48 -13.42
CA LYS A 53 29.09 -29.71 -12.97
C LYS A 53 29.45 -30.01 -11.52
N ILE A 54 28.44 -30.16 -10.64
CA ILE A 54 28.63 -30.62 -9.26
C ILE A 54 29.20 -32.05 -9.24
N SER A 55 28.69 -32.96 -10.07
CA SER A 55 29.21 -34.33 -10.16
C SER A 55 30.65 -34.37 -10.68
N MET A 56 31.02 -33.51 -11.63
CA MET A 56 32.42 -33.36 -12.08
C MET A 56 33.30 -32.86 -10.95
N LEU A 57 32.89 -31.79 -10.26
CA LEU A 57 33.65 -31.21 -9.15
C LEU A 57 33.77 -32.17 -7.96
N GLN A 58 32.76 -33.01 -7.69
CA GLN A 58 32.83 -34.06 -6.68
C GLN A 58 33.79 -35.17 -7.09
N LYS A 59 33.81 -35.56 -8.37
CA LYS A 59 34.76 -36.53 -8.88
C LYS A 59 36.19 -35.99 -8.80
N GLU A 60 36.42 -34.73 -9.20
CA GLU A 60 37.71 -34.05 -9.06
C GLU A 60 38.14 -33.93 -7.59
N LEU A 61 37.20 -33.64 -6.67
CA LEU A 61 37.48 -33.57 -5.24
C LEU A 61 37.82 -34.93 -4.63
N ASP A 62 37.17 -36.01 -5.09
CA ASP A 62 37.47 -37.37 -4.63
C ASP A 62 38.77 -37.92 -5.23
N GLU A 63 39.13 -37.49 -6.43
CA GLU A 63 40.41 -37.77 -7.08
C GLU A 63 41.55 -37.02 -6.37
N ALA A 64 41.36 -35.73 -6.06
CA ALA A 64 42.29 -34.93 -5.26
C ALA A 64 42.47 -35.48 -3.82
N LYS A 65 41.42 -36.03 -3.21
CA LYS A 65 41.53 -36.72 -1.90
C LYS A 65 42.33 -38.02 -2.00
N LYS A 66 42.20 -38.78 -3.09
CA LYS A 66 43.02 -39.99 -3.33
C LYS A 66 44.48 -39.65 -3.55
N GLU A 67 44.78 -38.47 -4.09
CA GLU A 67 46.14 -37.94 -4.24
C GLU A 67 46.70 -37.28 -2.96
N GLY A 68 46.00 -37.41 -1.83
CA GLY A 68 46.50 -37.01 -0.51
C GLY A 68 46.10 -35.60 -0.05
N PHE A 69 45.11 -34.97 -0.69
CA PHE A 69 44.59 -33.67 -0.25
C PHE A 69 43.82 -33.78 1.09
N VAL A 70 44.34 -33.15 2.15
CA VAL A 70 43.68 -33.05 3.47
C VAL A 70 43.12 -31.64 3.68
N SER A 71 41.80 -31.53 3.75
CA SER A 71 41.10 -30.27 4.07
C SER A 71 41.37 -29.84 5.52
N LYS A 72 41.83 -28.59 5.72
CA LYS A 72 42.15 -27.99 7.03
C LYS A 72 40.95 -27.43 7.80
N ILE A 73 39.73 -27.87 7.52
CA ILE A 73 38.52 -27.42 8.26
C ILE A 73 37.80 -28.67 8.79
N PRO A 74 37.63 -28.82 10.12
CA PRO A 74 36.86 -29.92 10.67
C PRO A 74 35.38 -29.68 10.36
N ILE A 75 34.83 -30.48 9.43
CA ILE A 75 33.39 -30.59 9.26
C ILE A 75 32.92 -31.57 10.35
N GLU A 76 32.40 -31.04 11.46
CA GLU A 76 31.57 -31.84 12.38
C GLU A 76 30.42 -32.42 11.56
N THR A 77 30.50 -33.72 11.30
CA THR A 77 29.39 -34.54 10.84
C THR A 77 28.41 -34.70 11.99
N LYS A 78 27.55 -33.71 12.21
CA LYS A 78 26.30 -33.91 12.94
C LYS A 78 25.21 -34.22 11.92
N GLY A 79 24.63 -35.41 12.09
CA GLY A 79 23.55 -35.92 11.28
C GLY A 79 22.37 -34.95 11.19
N LYS A 80 21.54 -35.17 10.17
CA LYS A 80 20.23 -34.53 9.99
C LYS A 80 19.35 -34.76 11.23
N ASP A 81 19.50 -33.94 12.25
CA ASP A 81 18.36 -33.46 13.00
C ASP A 81 17.83 -32.27 12.19
N GLU A 82 16.75 -32.48 11.44
CA GLU A 82 15.93 -31.37 10.97
C GLU A 82 15.49 -30.60 12.22
N LYS A 83 16.21 -29.51 12.56
CA LYS A 83 15.84 -28.64 13.68
C LYS A 83 14.41 -28.17 13.42
N LYS A 84 13.47 -28.71 14.19
CA LYS A 84 12.06 -28.34 14.16
C LYS A 84 11.97 -26.82 14.27
N LYS A 85 11.41 -26.17 13.25
CA LYS A 85 11.27 -24.72 13.18
C LYS A 85 10.43 -24.24 14.36
N LEU A 86 10.88 -23.20 15.04
CA LEU A 86 10.22 -22.67 16.23
C LEU A 86 8.94 -21.93 15.82
N LEU A 87 7.93 -21.94 16.69
CA LEU A 87 6.71 -21.18 16.46
C LEU A 87 6.97 -19.68 16.65
N ALA A 88 7.61 -19.28 17.75
CA ALA A 88 7.79 -17.87 18.07
C ALA A 88 9.02 -17.57 18.94
N VAL A 89 9.60 -16.38 18.74
CA VAL A 89 10.55 -15.77 19.67
C VAL A 89 9.90 -14.52 20.27
N VAL A 90 9.72 -14.51 21.59
CA VAL A 90 9.12 -13.43 22.36
C VAL A 90 10.22 -12.61 23.04
N GLY A 91 10.37 -11.37 22.63
CA GLY A 91 11.26 -10.38 23.24
C GLY A 91 10.49 -9.45 24.17
N ILE A 92 10.79 -9.53 25.47
CA ILE A 92 10.24 -8.63 26.49
C ILE A 92 11.19 -7.44 26.62
N LEU A 93 10.82 -6.27 26.09
CA LEU A 93 11.67 -5.09 26.16
C LEU A 93 11.69 -4.55 27.60
N THR A 94 12.88 -4.48 28.20
CA THR A 94 13.07 -4.02 29.59
C THR A 94 14.32 -3.17 29.70
N GLY A 95 14.37 -2.25 30.66
CA GLY A 95 15.50 -1.34 30.87
C GLY A 95 16.26 -1.56 32.17
N PHE A 96 17.27 -0.73 32.40
CA PHE A 96 17.91 -0.61 33.70
C PHE A 96 16.90 -0.15 34.77
N GLY A 97 17.06 -0.60 36.01
CA GLY A 97 16.14 -0.29 37.12
C GLY A 97 14.81 -1.06 37.13
N ARG A 98 14.46 -1.78 36.05
CA ARG A 98 13.21 -2.56 35.91
C ARG A 98 13.28 -3.98 36.48
N ARG A 99 14.18 -4.25 37.43
CA ARG A 99 14.36 -5.60 38.01
C ARG A 99 13.10 -6.14 38.66
N HIS A 100 12.36 -5.28 39.37
CA HIS A 100 11.09 -5.66 39.99
C HIS A 100 10.06 -6.17 38.96
N ASN A 101 9.96 -5.51 37.79
CA ASN A 101 9.07 -5.93 36.71
C ASN A 101 9.48 -7.30 36.16
N ARG A 102 10.78 -7.52 35.90
CA ARG A 102 11.29 -8.82 35.43
C ARG A 102 11.01 -9.92 36.44
N ASP A 103 11.24 -9.68 37.72
CA ASP A 103 10.97 -10.65 38.78
C ASP A 103 9.46 -10.92 38.92
N ALA A 104 8.60 -9.92 38.73
CA ALA A 104 7.16 -10.10 38.69
C ALA A 104 6.73 -10.97 37.49
N ILE A 105 7.28 -10.73 36.29
CA ILE A 105 7.00 -11.52 35.09
C ILE A 105 7.40 -12.99 35.26
N ARG A 106 8.60 -13.24 35.81
CA ARG A 106 9.09 -14.60 36.13
C ARG A 106 8.21 -15.34 37.13
N LYS A 107 7.56 -14.60 38.04
CA LYS A 107 6.63 -15.16 39.03
C LYS A 107 5.22 -15.36 38.46
N ALA A 108 4.80 -14.50 37.54
CA ALA A 108 3.42 -14.43 37.08
C ALA A 108 3.15 -15.33 35.88
N TRP A 109 3.93 -15.21 34.80
CA TRP A 109 3.57 -15.85 33.53
C TRP A 109 4.74 -16.38 32.72
N MET A 110 5.98 -15.92 32.95
CA MET A 110 7.17 -16.45 32.27
C MET A 110 7.76 -17.61 33.06
N PRO A 111 7.77 -18.85 32.52
CA PRO A 111 8.43 -19.97 33.18
C PRO A 111 9.94 -19.71 33.34
N THR A 112 10.55 -20.29 34.37
CA THR A 112 11.99 -20.16 34.64
C THR A 112 12.68 -21.52 34.67
N GLY A 113 14.01 -21.54 34.49
CA GLY A 113 14.83 -22.74 34.62
C GLY A 113 14.45 -23.86 33.65
N THR A 114 14.20 -25.06 34.19
CA THR A 114 13.87 -26.25 33.40
C THR A 114 12.50 -26.16 32.73
N THR A 115 11.54 -25.48 33.35
CA THR A 115 10.19 -25.27 32.78
C THR A 115 10.25 -24.35 31.56
N LEU A 116 11.15 -23.36 31.55
CA LEU A 116 11.40 -22.52 30.37
C LEU A 116 11.93 -23.37 29.21
N LYS A 117 12.94 -24.22 29.46
CA LYS A 117 13.46 -25.15 28.44
C LYS A 117 12.38 -26.11 27.94
N LYS A 118 11.49 -26.56 28.82
CA LYS A 118 10.34 -27.41 28.45
C LYS A 118 9.39 -26.67 27.50
N LEU A 119 9.09 -25.40 27.76
CA LEU A 119 8.28 -24.55 26.87
C LEU A 119 8.93 -24.41 25.48
N GLU A 120 10.25 -24.19 25.44
CA GLU A 120 11.02 -24.06 24.20
C GLU A 120 10.95 -25.33 23.34
N VAL A 121 11.04 -26.51 23.97
CA VAL A 121 10.99 -27.80 23.27
C VAL A 121 9.58 -28.21 22.88
N GLU A 122 8.61 -28.08 23.79
CA GLU A 122 7.24 -28.58 23.57
C GLU A 122 6.42 -27.66 22.68
N LYS A 123 6.47 -26.35 22.92
CA LYS A 123 5.66 -25.36 22.20
C LYS A 123 6.44 -24.63 21.11
N GLY A 124 7.76 -24.78 21.06
CA GLY A 124 8.59 -24.04 20.10
C GLY A 124 8.57 -22.53 20.36
N ILE A 125 8.37 -22.09 21.61
CA ILE A 125 8.31 -20.67 21.97
C ILE A 125 9.51 -20.33 22.85
N ILE A 126 10.34 -19.40 22.38
CA ILE A 126 11.48 -18.85 23.12
C ILE A 126 11.07 -17.52 23.72
N ILE A 127 11.40 -17.27 24.98
CA ILE A 127 11.09 -16.00 25.66
C ILE A 127 12.37 -15.44 26.25
N ARG A 128 12.72 -14.20 25.92
CA ARG A 128 13.91 -13.50 26.44
C ARG A 128 13.60 -12.05 26.83
N PHE A 129 14.20 -11.59 27.92
CA PHE A 129 14.27 -10.17 28.25
C PHE A 129 15.29 -9.50 27.35
N VAL A 130 14.88 -8.45 26.63
CA VAL A 130 15.72 -7.73 25.69
C VAL A 130 16.20 -6.42 26.31
N ILE A 131 17.51 -6.26 26.39
CA ILE A 131 18.15 -5.09 26.98
C ILE A 131 19.44 -4.76 26.23
N GLY A 132 19.72 -3.47 26.04
CA GLY A 132 20.99 -2.95 25.56
C GLY A 132 22.03 -2.81 26.66
N ARG A 133 23.09 -2.10 26.34
CA ARG A 133 24.20 -1.74 27.23
C ARG A 133 24.01 -0.35 27.80
N SER A 134 24.74 -0.08 28.88
CA SER A 134 24.84 1.28 29.39
C SER A 134 25.73 2.15 28.48
N SER A 135 25.61 3.47 28.58
CA SER A 135 26.44 4.41 27.81
C SER A 135 27.94 4.30 28.16
N ASN A 136 28.25 3.85 29.37
CA ASN A 136 29.61 3.62 29.86
C ASN A 136 29.81 2.12 30.03
N HIS A 137 30.20 1.44 28.95
CA HIS A 137 30.35 -0.01 28.92
C HIS A 137 31.08 -0.56 30.16
N GLY A 138 30.43 -1.48 30.86
CA GLY A 138 31.01 -2.15 32.02
C GLY A 138 30.79 -1.44 33.35
N ASN A 139 29.86 -0.48 33.41
CA ASN A 139 29.42 0.11 34.67
C ASN A 139 28.65 -0.90 35.55
N ASN A 140 28.31 -0.47 36.78
CA ASN A 140 27.58 -1.31 37.74
C ASN A 140 26.24 -1.83 37.17
N SER A 141 25.55 -1.05 36.35
CA SER A 141 24.27 -1.46 35.73
C SER A 141 24.45 -2.62 34.73
N ASP A 142 25.49 -2.57 33.89
CA ASP A 142 25.86 -3.69 33.01
C ASP A 142 26.30 -4.92 33.83
N GLY A 143 27.01 -4.70 34.94
CA GLY A 143 27.41 -5.74 35.89
C GLY A 143 26.21 -6.44 36.53
N ASP A 144 25.20 -5.68 36.97
CA ASP A 144 23.97 -6.20 37.57
C ASP A 144 23.19 -7.07 36.58
N ILE A 145 23.01 -6.62 35.34
CA ILE A 145 22.37 -7.40 34.28
C ILE A 145 23.17 -8.65 33.94
N SER A 146 24.50 -8.54 33.85
CA SER A 146 25.38 -9.70 33.59
C SER A 146 25.29 -10.74 34.71
N ASN A 147 25.21 -10.30 35.97
CA ASN A 147 25.04 -11.18 37.13
C ASN A 147 23.65 -11.82 37.18
N GLU A 148 22.60 -11.07 36.84
CA GLU A 148 21.24 -11.59 36.73
C GLU A 148 21.15 -12.64 35.62
N ASN A 149 21.71 -12.36 34.43
CA ASN A 149 21.71 -13.28 33.30
C ASN A 149 22.50 -14.56 33.58
N LYS A 150 23.64 -14.48 34.30
CA LYS A 150 24.38 -15.69 34.74
C LYS A 150 23.52 -16.65 35.58
N ARG A 151 22.55 -16.14 36.33
CA ARG A 151 21.68 -16.94 37.21
C ARG A 151 20.43 -17.45 36.49
N THR A 152 19.87 -16.63 35.62
CA THR A 152 18.54 -16.85 35.04
C THR A 152 18.59 -17.36 33.60
N ASN A 153 19.65 -16.99 32.86
CA ASN A 153 19.88 -17.32 31.45
C ASN A 153 18.67 -17.02 30.55
N ASP A 154 18.01 -15.89 30.82
CA ASP A 154 16.78 -15.47 30.15
C ASP A 154 16.88 -14.12 29.44
N PHE A 155 18.09 -13.59 29.23
CA PHE A 155 18.30 -12.33 28.49
C PHE A 155 18.77 -12.54 27.05
N LEU A 156 18.37 -11.60 26.19
CA LEU A 156 19.02 -11.25 24.93
C LEU A 156 19.64 -9.86 25.10
N ILE A 157 20.97 -9.80 25.15
CA ILE A 157 21.71 -8.55 25.38
C ILE A 157 22.16 -7.98 24.03
N LEU A 158 21.64 -6.82 23.66
CA LEU A 158 21.96 -6.12 22.42
C LEU A 158 23.26 -5.32 22.63
N ASN A 159 24.40 -5.85 22.17
CA ASN A 159 25.71 -5.24 22.46
C ASN A 159 25.91 -3.88 21.75
N ASP A 160 25.31 -3.71 20.57
CA ASP A 160 25.43 -2.51 19.74
C ASP A 160 24.33 -1.47 20.03
N HIS A 161 23.63 -1.61 21.16
CA HIS A 161 22.56 -0.71 21.58
C HIS A 161 22.87 -0.09 22.93
N VAL A 162 22.78 1.24 23.03
CA VAL A 162 22.83 1.96 24.30
C VAL A 162 21.41 2.27 24.76
N GLU A 163 21.06 1.88 25.99
CA GLU A 163 19.74 2.14 26.57
C GLU A 163 19.52 3.64 26.79
N ALA A 164 18.47 4.18 26.18
CA ALA A 164 17.93 5.51 26.43
C ALA A 164 16.41 5.52 26.21
N LEU A 165 15.71 6.47 26.82
CA LEU A 165 14.24 6.58 26.73
C LEU A 165 13.78 6.75 25.27
N GLU A 166 14.50 7.55 24.50
CA GLU A 166 14.20 7.84 23.08
C GLU A 166 14.72 6.76 22.11
N ALA A 167 15.40 5.73 22.61
CA ALA A 167 16.04 4.71 21.80
C ALA A 167 15.19 3.43 21.64
N GLN A 168 13.96 3.41 22.17
CA GLN A 168 13.06 2.25 22.12
C GLN A 168 12.78 1.73 20.69
N PRO A 169 12.52 2.57 19.67
CA PRO A 169 12.35 2.09 18.29
C PRO A 169 13.59 1.41 17.72
N VAL A 170 14.78 1.93 18.05
CA VAL A 170 16.06 1.35 17.64
C VAL A 170 16.26 0.01 18.33
N LYS A 171 15.92 -0.09 19.61
CA LYS A 171 15.92 -1.34 20.37
C LYS A 171 15.02 -2.40 19.74
N THR A 172 13.80 -2.03 19.38
CA THR A 172 12.83 -2.92 18.71
C THR A 172 13.36 -3.40 17.36
N LYS A 173 13.99 -2.51 16.57
CA LYS A 173 14.66 -2.89 15.32
C LYS A 173 15.76 -3.92 15.55
N LEU A 174 16.66 -3.65 16.49
CA LEU A 174 17.80 -4.52 16.81
C LEU A 174 17.35 -5.85 17.41
N PHE A 175 16.28 -5.87 18.21
CA PHE A 175 15.66 -7.10 18.68
C PHE A 175 15.30 -8.04 17.52
N PHE A 176 14.56 -7.56 16.52
CA PHE A 176 14.17 -8.40 15.38
C PHE A 176 15.37 -8.91 14.59
N ILE A 177 16.41 -8.08 14.45
CA ILE A 177 17.65 -8.43 13.75
C ILE A 177 18.41 -9.53 14.49
N ASP A 178 18.67 -9.33 15.78
CA ASP A 178 19.45 -10.27 16.59
C ASP A 178 18.68 -11.56 16.82
N ALA A 179 17.37 -11.48 17.09
CA ALA A 179 16.54 -12.67 17.27
C ALA A 179 16.55 -13.57 16.01
N LEU A 180 16.51 -12.97 14.83
CA LEU A 180 16.54 -13.68 13.55
C LEU A 180 17.88 -14.36 13.25
N GLN A 181 18.97 -13.84 13.80
CA GLN A 181 20.30 -14.46 13.69
C GLN A 181 20.46 -15.66 14.65
N HIS A 182 19.80 -15.62 15.81
CA HIS A 182 19.94 -16.64 16.85
C HIS A 182 18.93 -17.79 16.73
N TRP A 183 17.73 -17.53 16.22
CA TRP A 183 16.62 -18.48 16.24
C TRP A 183 15.85 -18.48 14.92
N ASP A 184 15.62 -19.66 14.34
CA ASP A 184 14.72 -19.82 13.19
C ASP A 184 13.29 -20.09 13.67
N ALA A 185 12.47 -19.03 13.72
CA ALA A 185 11.07 -19.07 14.13
C ALA A 185 10.12 -18.52 13.05
N GLU A 186 8.85 -18.94 13.10
CA GLU A 186 7.78 -18.40 12.25
C GLU A 186 7.41 -16.95 12.60
N PHE A 187 7.42 -16.62 13.89
CA PHE A 187 7.05 -15.30 14.39
C PHE A 187 8.08 -14.72 15.36
N TYR A 188 8.21 -13.41 15.36
CA TYR A 188 8.98 -12.64 16.33
C TYR A 188 8.02 -11.66 17.01
N VAL A 189 7.91 -11.76 18.32
CA VAL A 189 6.91 -11.06 19.13
C VAL A 189 7.61 -10.06 20.03
N LYS A 190 7.22 -8.80 19.97
CA LYS A 190 7.65 -7.76 20.90
C LYS A 190 6.58 -7.58 21.99
N VAL A 191 7.03 -7.50 23.24
CA VAL A 191 6.19 -7.38 24.44
C VAL A 191 6.82 -6.35 25.38
N ASN A 192 6.04 -5.47 26.02
CA ASN A 192 6.53 -4.59 27.09
C ASN A 192 6.66 -5.32 28.45
N ASP A 193 7.48 -4.79 29.35
CA ASP A 193 7.67 -5.37 30.70
C ASP A 193 6.60 -4.99 31.74
N ASP A 194 5.48 -4.40 31.31
CA ASP A 194 4.36 -3.96 32.14
C ASP A 194 3.02 -4.64 31.78
N ILE A 195 3.05 -5.69 30.97
CA ILE A 195 1.86 -6.46 30.59
C ILE A 195 1.89 -7.92 31.04
N TYR A 196 0.70 -8.50 31.21
CA TYR A 196 0.49 -9.92 31.45
C TYR A 196 0.23 -10.65 30.13
N LEU A 197 0.90 -11.79 29.93
CA LEU A 197 0.77 -12.58 28.72
C LEU A 197 0.38 -14.03 29.03
N ASN A 198 -0.73 -14.48 28.43
CA ASN A 198 -1.08 -15.90 28.42
C ASN A 198 -0.36 -16.59 27.25
N ILE A 199 0.68 -17.38 27.55
CA ILE A 199 1.54 -18.03 26.54
C ILE A 199 0.75 -19.05 25.70
N ASP A 200 -0.20 -19.77 26.29
CA ASP A 200 -1.04 -20.72 25.56
C ASP A 200 -1.95 -20.02 24.55
N ALA A 201 -2.58 -18.93 24.98
CA ALA A 201 -3.41 -18.11 24.10
C ALA A 201 -2.57 -17.49 22.97
N LEU A 202 -1.36 -16.98 23.29
CA LEU A 202 -0.44 -16.46 22.28
C LEU A 202 -0.06 -17.55 21.26
N GLY A 203 0.33 -18.73 21.74
CA GLY A 203 0.67 -19.86 20.87
C GLY A 203 -0.47 -20.22 19.93
N ALA A 204 -1.70 -20.33 20.45
CA ALA A 204 -2.89 -20.62 19.64
C ALA A 204 -3.16 -19.54 18.57
N ILE A 205 -3.04 -18.26 18.93
CA ILE A 205 -3.21 -17.14 17.98
C ILE A 205 -2.18 -17.22 16.86
N LEU A 206 -0.90 -17.40 17.19
CA LEU A 206 0.17 -17.46 16.19
C LEU A 206 0.06 -18.70 15.30
N SER A 207 -0.32 -19.86 15.86
CA SER A 207 -0.53 -21.09 15.10
C SER A 207 -1.58 -20.93 14.00
N ASN A 208 -2.63 -20.13 14.23
CA ASN A 208 -3.66 -19.86 13.21
C ASN A 208 -3.13 -19.05 12.01
N HIS A 209 -1.96 -18.42 12.14
CA HIS A 209 -1.41 -17.52 11.14
C HIS A 209 -0.09 -18.01 10.52
N VAL A 210 0.38 -19.22 10.85
CA VAL A 210 1.64 -19.80 10.31
C VAL A 210 1.68 -19.78 8.77
N ASN A 211 0.54 -20.03 8.12
CA ASN A 211 0.43 -20.00 6.65
C ASN A 211 0.27 -18.58 6.06
N THR A 212 0.44 -17.53 6.87
CA THR A 212 0.39 -16.14 6.43
C THR A 212 1.82 -15.58 6.37
N PRO A 213 2.48 -15.57 5.18
CA PRO A 213 3.92 -15.31 5.09
C PRO A 213 4.32 -13.90 5.54
N ARG A 214 3.46 -12.89 5.34
CA ARG A 214 3.68 -11.48 5.72
C ARG A 214 2.64 -11.01 6.75
N ALA A 215 2.55 -11.72 7.87
CA ALA A 215 1.63 -11.37 8.95
C ALA A 215 2.24 -10.33 9.90
N TYR A 216 1.51 -9.24 10.13
CA TYR A 216 1.74 -8.30 11.22
C TYR A 216 0.51 -8.34 12.13
N ILE A 217 0.67 -8.85 13.35
CA ILE A 217 -0.42 -9.21 14.27
C ILE A 217 -0.34 -8.34 15.50
N GLY A 218 -1.44 -7.69 15.86
CA GLY A 218 -1.58 -6.97 17.12
C GLY A 218 -2.86 -6.18 17.19
N CYS A 219 -3.01 -5.35 18.22
CA CYS A 219 -4.15 -4.44 18.31
C CYS A 219 -3.95 -3.29 17.31
N MET A 220 -4.61 -3.36 16.16
CA MET A 220 -4.34 -2.44 15.05
C MET A 220 -4.96 -1.07 15.32
N LYS A 221 -4.12 -0.04 15.34
CA LYS A 221 -4.47 1.36 15.54
C LYS A 221 -4.19 2.19 14.29
N SER A 222 -4.96 3.27 14.17
CA SER A 222 -4.75 4.37 13.24
C SER A 222 -5.39 5.60 13.86
N GLY A 223 -4.78 6.78 13.72
CA GLY A 223 -5.31 7.99 14.36
C GLY A 223 -4.45 9.22 14.15
N GLY A 224 -4.82 10.30 14.82
CA GLY A 224 -4.07 11.56 14.78
C GLY A 224 -2.69 11.44 15.44
N VAL A 225 -1.73 12.16 14.88
CA VAL A 225 -0.37 12.32 15.40
C VAL A 225 -0.40 13.39 16.46
N PHE A 226 0.18 13.07 17.61
CA PHE A 226 0.34 14.00 18.71
C PHE A 226 1.38 15.04 18.35
N SER A 227 0.93 16.20 17.88
CA SER A 227 1.80 17.30 17.41
C SER A 227 2.00 18.41 18.43
N ASN A 228 1.34 18.34 19.58
CA ASN A 228 1.56 19.27 20.68
C ASN A 228 2.70 18.77 21.57
N PRO A 229 3.78 19.55 21.80
CA PRO A 229 4.90 19.16 22.67
C PRO A 229 4.51 18.76 24.09
N ASN A 230 3.34 19.18 24.56
CA ASN A 230 2.83 18.84 25.90
C ASN A 230 2.11 17.49 25.96
N ASP A 231 1.85 16.85 24.81
CA ASP A 231 1.20 15.54 24.78
C ASP A 231 2.18 14.46 25.21
N ARG A 232 1.70 13.50 26.02
CA ARG A 232 2.51 12.34 26.46
C ARG A 232 3.15 11.57 25.31
N TRP A 233 2.46 11.53 24.18
CA TRP A 233 2.85 10.76 23.00
C TRP A 233 3.36 11.66 21.86
N TYR A 234 3.83 12.87 22.19
CA TYR A 234 4.33 13.84 21.20
C TYR A 234 5.33 13.21 20.22
N GLU A 235 5.13 13.48 18.94
CA GLU A 235 5.99 13.05 17.85
C GLU A 235 6.76 14.28 17.31
N PRO A 236 8.07 14.42 17.59
CA PRO A 236 8.86 15.57 17.13
C PRO A 236 8.87 15.74 15.61
N GLU A 237 8.77 14.63 14.87
CA GLU A 237 8.72 14.64 13.42
C GLU A 237 7.28 14.60 12.88
N TRP A 238 6.30 15.12 13.62
CA TRP A 238 4.87 15.03 13.29
C TRP A 238 4.54 15.54 11.88
N TRP A 239 5.30 16.51 11.38
CA TRP A 239 5.14 17.10 10.05
C TRP A 239 5.41 16.11 8.90
N LYS A 240 6.08 14.98 9.17
CA LYS A 240 6.33 13.90 8.19
C LYS A 240 5.14 12.99 7.96
N PHE A 241 4.09 13.10 8.77
CA PHE A 241 2.87 12.31 8.67
C PHE A 241 1.79 13.00 7.82
N GLY A 242 2.22 13.92 6.96
CA GLY A 242 1.37 14.71 6.07
C GLY A 242 0.50 15.73 6.81
N ASP A 243 -0.24 16.53 6.03
CA ASP A 243 -1.02 17.65 6.57
C ASP A 243 -2.15 17.23 7.50
N LYS A 244 -2.67 16.01 7.31
CA LYS A 244 -3.67 15.42 8.19
C LYS A 244 -3.09 14.95 9.52
N LYS A 245 -1.76 14.93 9.67
CA LYS A 245 -1.05 14.46 10.86
C LYS A 245 -1.65 13.14 11.33
N ALA A 246 -1.60 12.10 10.50
CA ALA A 246 -2.21 10.81 10.82
C ALA A 246 -1.16 9.71 10.82
N TYR A 247 -1.12 8.92 11.90
CA TYR A 247 -0.29 7.74 11.95
C TYR A 247 -0.77 6.70 10.92
N TYR A 248 0.19 6.06 10.27
CA TYR A 248 -0.06 4.86 9.47
C TYR A 248 -0.65 3.74 10.32
N ARG A 249 -1.26 2.73 9.69
CA ARG A 249 -1.77 1.58 10.44
C ARG A 249 -0.59 0.88 11.15
N HIS A 250 -0.67 0.79 12.47
CA HIS A 250 0.35 0.17 13.33
C HIS A 250 -0.31 -0.64 14.43
N ALA A 251 0.36 -1.65 14.95
CA ALA A 251 -0.11 -2.35 16.15
C ALA A 251 0.22 -1.52 17.39
N SER A 252 -0.57 -1.65 18.45
CA SER A 252 -0.32 -1.01 19.74
C SER A 252 1.04 -1.39 20.33
N GLY A 253 1.76 -0.41 20.91
CA GLY A 253 3.11 -0.61 21.45
C GLY A 253 3.25 -1.64 22.57
N GLU A 254 2.21 -2.10 23.23
CA GLU A 254 2.32 -3.06 24.33
C GLU A 254 2.72 -4.46 23.84
N ILE A 255 2.10 -4.93 22.75
CA ILE A 255 2.37 -6.25 22.17
C ILE A 255 2.02 -6.31 20.68
N PHE A 256 2.94 -6.86 19.89
CA PHE A 256 2.70 -7.22 18.51
C PHE A 256 3.67 -8.31 18.02
N ALA A 257 3.26 -9.05 17.00
CA ALA A 257 4.04 -10.10 16.35
C ALA A 257 4.23 -9.81 14.87
N VAL A 258 5.42 -10.08 14.37
CA VAL A 258 5.75 -9.99 12.95
C VAL A 258 6.21 -11.37 12.47
N SER A 259 5.80 -11.76 11.26
CA SER A 259 6.26 -13.01 10.66
C SER A 259 7.75 -12.96 10.34
N ARG A 260 8.34 -14.14 10.12
CA ARG A 260 9.73 -14.28 9.69
C ARG A 260 10.07 -13.42 8.49
N ALA A 261 9.20 -13.38 7.47
CA ALA A 261 9.47 -12.61 6.26
C ALA A 261 9.58 -11.10 6.55
N LEU A 262 8.76 -10.58 7.47
CA LEU A 262 8.82 -9.18 7.88
C LEU A 262 10.05 -8.89 8.76
N ALA A 263 10.42 -9.80 9.65
CA ALA A 263 11.67 -9.70 10.41
C ALA A 263 12.90 -9.73 9.48
N GLN A 264 12.90 -10.58 8.44
CA GLN A 264 13.94 -10.59 7.41
C GLN A 264 14.00 -9.27 6.65
N PHE A 265 12.84 -8.71 6.28
CA PHE A 265 12.77 -7.40 5.65
C PHE A 265 13.39 -6.31 6.53
N ILE A 266 13.10 -6.30 7.83
CA ILE A 266 13.71 -5.36 8.78
C ILE A 266 15.24 -5.51 8.79
N SER A 267 15.73 -6.75 8.80
CA SER A 267 17.16 -7.06 8.81
C SER A 267 17.88 -6.62 7.54
N ILE A 268 17.30 -6.90 6.38
CA ILE A 268 17.86 -6.53 5.06
C ILE A 268 17.90 -5.00 4.91
N ASN A 269 16.85 -4.31 5.33
CA ASN A 269 16.67 -2.88 5.10
C ASN A 269 17.08 -2.01 6.31
N LYS A 270 17.80 -2.57 7.28
CA LYS A 270 18.08 -1.92 8.57
C LYS A 270 18.63 -0.49 8.49
N SER A 271 19.36 -0.16 7.42
CA SER A 271 19.98 1.16 7.18
C SER A 271 19.02 2.21 6.62
N ILE A 272 17.98 1.79 5.89
CA ILE A 272 16.99 2.71 5.29
C ILE A 272 15.73 2.86 6.14
N LEU A 273 15.49 1.92 7.06
CA LEU A 273 14.33 1.97 7.96
C LEU A 273 14.48 3.06 9.03
N ARG A 274 13.70 4.12 8.83
CA ARG A 274 13.62 5.30 9.72
C ARG A 274 12.90 4.97 11.02
N ALA A 275 13.44 5.42 12.14
CA ALA A 275 12.75 5.41 13.43
C ALA A 275 12.00 6.73 13.66
N TYR A 276 10.81 6.64 14.24
CA TYR A 276 10.00 7.73 14.78
C TYR A 276 10.06 7.72 16.31
N ALA A 277 9.36 8.61 17.01
CA ALA A 277 9.45 8.71 18.47
C ALA A 277 9.05 7.41 19.20
N HIS A 278 8.07 6.70 18.66
CA HIS A 278 7.50 5.48 19.25
C HIS A 278 7.79 4.25 18.39
N ASP A 279 8.01 3.11 19.04
CA ASP A 279 8.46 1.89 18.37
C ASP A 279 7.35 1.22 17.56
N ASP A 280 6.11 1.28 18.04
CA ASP A 280 4.92 0.86 17.32
C ASP A 280 4.71 1.63 16.00
N VAL A 281 4.74 2.96 16.07
CA VAL A 281 4.64 3.84 14.90
C VAL A 281 5.77 3.56 13.92
N SER A 282 6.99 3.34 14.43
CA SER A 282 8.16 3.00 13.62
C SER A 282 7.94 1.68 12.88
N VAL A 283 7.55 0.61 13.59
CA VAL A 283 7.32 -0.71 12.98
C VAL A 283 6.20 -0.64 11.95
N GLY A 284 5.09 0.04 12.26
CA GLY A 284 4.01 0.26 11.29
C GLY A 284 4.50 0.98 10.03
N SER A 285 5.40 1.96 10.20
CA SER A 285 5.98 2.69 9.06
C SER A 285 6.88 1.84 8.17
N TRP A 286 7.61 0.88 8.74
CA TRP A 286 8.51 0.01 7.98
C TRP A 286 7.77 -0.92 7.02
N PHE A 287 6.50 -1.19 7.30
CA PHE A 287 5.67 -2.08 6.51
C PHE A 287 4.80 -1.34 5.48
N ILE A 288 4.91 -0.01 5.42
CA ILE A 288 4.29 0.78 4.36
C ILE A 288 4.90 0.38 3.02
N GLY A 289 4.04 0.08 2.04
CA GLY A 289 4.47 -0.34 0.71
C GLY A 289 4.81 -1.83 0.59
N LEU A 290 4.66 -2.62 1.66
CA LEU A 290 4.69 -4.08 1.60
C LEU A 290 3.27 -4.66 1.59
N ASP A 291 3.09 -5.83 0.97
CA ASP A 291 1.84 -6.61 1.03
C ASP A 291 1.73 -7.34 2.38
N VAL A 292 1.65 -6.56 3.46
CA VAL A 292 1.52 -7.06 4.83
C VAL A 292 0.06 -7.27 5.17
N LYS A 293 -0.27 -8.48 5.62
CA LYS A 293 -1.56 -8.77 6.23
C LYS A 293 -1.55 -8.24 7.67
N HIS A 294 -2.20 -7.10 7.86
CA HIS A 294 -2.43 -6.49 9.17
C HIS A 294 -3.59 -7.23 9.87
N ILE A 295 -3.25 -8.06 10.84
CA ILE A 295 -4.20 -8.86 11.62
C ILE A 295 -4.51 -8.11 12.90
N ASP A 296 -5.74 -7.62 12.99
CA ASP A 296 -6.26 -6.96 14.17
C ASP A 296 -6.72 -8.01 15.19
N GLU A 297 -5.95 -8.18 16.26
CA GLU A 297 -6.24 -9.13 17.33
C GLU A 297 -6.68 -8.36 18.58
N GLY A 298 -7.99 -8.35 18.83
CA GLY A 298 -8.60 -7.64 19.95
C GLY A 298 -8.08 -8.09 21.32
N LYS A 299 -7.60 -9.34 21.45
CA LYS A 299 -6.97 -9.83 22.69
C LYS A 299 -5.63 -9.14 23.01
N PHE A 300 -5.03 -8.47 22.02
CA PHE A 300 -3.81 -7.68 22.20
C PHE A 300 -4.13 -6.22 22.57
N CYS A 301 -5.41 -5.83 22.58
CA CYS A 301 -5.81 -4.47 22.96
C CYS A 301 -5.90 -4.33 24.49
N CYS A 302 -5.08 -3.46 25.08
CA CYS A 302 -5.24 -3.06 26.47
C CYS A 302 -6.42 -2.07 26.59
N SER A 303 -7.55 -2.53 27.11
CA SER A 303 -8.73 -1.69 27.33
C SER A 303 -8.47 -0.68 28.45
N SER A 304 -8.47 0.60 28.11
CA SER A 304 -8.83 1.66 29.05
C SER A 304 -9.88 2.56 28.38
N TRP A 305 -11.03 2.68 29.04
CA TRP A 305 -12.25 3.40 28.68
C TRP A 305 -13.18 2.83 27.59
N SER A 306 -14.27 2.26 28.10
CA SER A 306 -15.60 2.26 27.52
C SER A 306 -16.12 3.68 27.25
N SER A 307 -16.23 4.08 25.98
CA SER A 307 -17.42 4.66 25.32
C SER A 307 -17.11 5.09 23.88
N GLY A 308 -17.87 4.58 22.92
CA GLY A 308 -17.99 5.14 21.57
C GLY A 308 -17.05 4.59 20.49
N CYS A 309 -17.24 3.32 20.10
CA CYS A 309 -16.79 2.85 18.79
C CYS A 309 -17.53 3.62 17.69
N SER A 310 -16.81 4.45 16.93
CA SER A 310 -17.18 4.80 15.56
C SER A 310 -15.90 4.89 14.74
N SER A 311 -15.47 3.74 14.21
CA SER A 311 -14.31 3.62 13.32
C SER A 311 -14.71 4.09 11.91
N ASN A 312 -14.22 5.26 11.51
CA ASN A 312 -14.18 5.66 10.11
C ASN A 312 -12.78 5.43 9.56
N SER A 313 -12.67 4.47 8.64
CA SER A 313 -11.49 4.14 7.85
C SER A 313 -11.35 5.13 6.69
N SER A 314 -10.13 5.65 6.45
CA SER A 314 -9.84 6.44 5.25
C SER A 314 -8.48 6.09 4.64
N LEU A 315 -8.57 5.28 3.61
CA LEU A 315 -7.79 5.23 2.38
C LEU A 315 -7.15 6.60 1.97
N LEU A 316 -5.85 6.62 1.65
CA LEU A 316 -5.04 7.81 1.29
C LEU A 316 -4.65 7.83 -0.18
N MET A 317 -4.51 9.05 -0.71
CA MET A 317 -3.73 9.34 -1.92
C MET A 317 -3.24 10.79 -1.94
N HIS A 318 -2.31 11.04 -2.88
CA HIS A 318 -1.49 12.22 -3.26
C HIS A 318 -2.14 13.52 -3.89
N GLY A 319 -2.75 14.41 -3.10
CA GLY A 319 -3.17 15.71 -3.64
C GLY A 319 -1.97 16.54 -4.13
N SER A 320 -2.16 17.37 -5.17
CA SER A 320 -1.18 18.39 -5.54
C SER A 320 -0.84 19.24 -4.30
N ALA A 321 0.44 19.61 -4.15
CA ALA A 321 0.98 20.33 -3.00
C ALA A 321 0.37 21.74 -2.78
N LEU A 322 -0.50 22.21 -3.68
CA LEU A 322 -1.11 23.54 -3.64
C LEU A 322 -2.66 23.53 -3.78
N ALA A 323 -3.32 22.38 -3.66
CA ALA A 323 -4.78 22.31 -3.79
C ALA A 323 -5.49 23.16 -2.70
N ASN A 324 -6.04 24.32 -3.08
CA ASN A 324 -6.80 25.20 -2.20
C ASN A 324 -8.03 24.45 -1.62
N SER A 325 -7.93 24.06 -0.35
CA SER A 325 -8.92 23.26 0.38
C SER A 325 -10.02 24.12 1.03
N LYS A 326 -10.66 25.00 0.24
CA LYS A 326 -11.96 25.58 0.62
C LYS A 326 -13.05 24.94 -0.25
N PRO A 327 -13.87 24.03 0.30
CA PRO A 327 -15.14 23.68 -0.35
C PRO A 327 -15.93 24.98 -0.61
N PRO A 328 -16.54 25.16 -1.81
CA PRO A 328 -16.69 24.23 -2.92
C PRO A 328 -15.75 24.58 -4.11
N ALA A 329 -14.51 24.12 -4.10
CA ALA A 329 -13.59 24.25 -5.23
C ALA A 329 -13.25 22.87 -5.84
N ALA A 330 -13.13 22.81 -7.17
CA ALA A 330 -12.73 21.58 -7.89
C ALA A 330 -11.34 21.11 -7.45
N VAL A 331 -11.14 19.79 -7.30
CA VAL A 331 -9.83 19.20 -7.03
C VAL A 331 -9.12 18.88 -8.35
N ARG A 332 -7.88 19.35 -8.50
CA ARG A 332 -7.01 19.14 -9.67
C ARG A 332 -6.28 17.79 -9.63
N ALA A 333 -6.98 16.71 -9.28
CA ALA A 333 -6.39 15.37 -9.19
C ALA A 333 -7.48 14.26 -9.24
N GLY A 334 -7.08 13.06 -9.65
CA GLY A 334 -7.90 11.84 -9.63
C GLY A 334 -8.81 11.73 -10.83
N ILE A 335 -10.12 11.54 -10.59
CA ILE A 335 -11.13 11.48 -11.65
C ILE A 335 -12.26 12.47 -11.32
N PRO A 336 -12.07 13.80 -11.52
CA PRO A 336 -13.18 14.73 -11.50
C PRO A 336 -14.22 14.39 -12.58
N ILE A 337 -15.50 14.47 -12.20
CA ILE A 337 -16.61 14.25 -13.13
C ILE A 337 -17.03 15.60 -13.71
N CYS A 338 -16.80 15.80 -15.01
CA CYS A 338 -17.31 16.96 -15.74
C CYS A 338 -18.76 16.69 -16.11
N PHE A 339 -19.71 17.41 -15.50
CA PHE A 339 -21.14 17.28 -15.81
C PHE A 339 -21.88 18.54 -15.35
N PRO A 340 -22.87 19.03 -16.11
CA PRO A 340 -23.41 18.51 -17.39
C PRO A 340 -22.71 19.09 -18.63
N GLN A 341 -21.55 19.73 -18.45
CA GLN A 341 -20.79 20.40 -19.49
C GLN A 341 -19.32 19.97 -19.44
N PHE A 342 -18.67 19.81 -20.59
CA PHE A 342 -17.22 19.73 -20.70
C PHE A 342 -16.62 21.04 -21.22
N GLY A 343 -15.54 21.51 -20.56
CA GLY A 343 -14.89 22.78 -20.87
C GLY A 343 -15.88 23.96 -20.82
N ASN A 344 -15.65 24.94 -21.70
CA ASN A 344 -16.50 26.13 -21.87
C ASN A 344 -17.39 26.00 -23.13
N ARG A 345 -18.01 24.83 -23.35
CA ARG A 345 -18.85 24.57 -24.54
C ARG A 345 -20.28 25.11 -24.43
N GLY A 346 -20.73 25.52 -23.25
CA GLY A 346 -22.04 26.11 -23.03
C GLY A 346 -22.00 27.24 -22.00
N SER A 347 -23.14 27.58 -21.42
CA SER A 347 -23.30 28.74 -20.53
C SER A 347 -22.90 28.48 -19.08
N LEU A 348 -22.55 27.24 -18.72
CA LEU A 348 -22.14 26.88 -17.37
C LEU A 348 -20.65 27.15 -17.16
N GLU A 349 -20.25 27.21 -15.90
CA GLU A 349 -18.83 27.22 -15.51
C GLU A 349 -18.06 26.07 -16.17
N GLN A 350 -16.76 26.27 -16.34
CA GLN A 350 -15.89 25.31 -16.99
C GLN A 350 -16.04 23.91 -16.35
N HIS A 351 -16.34 22.92 -17.19
CA HIS A 351 -16.59 21.51 -16.79
C HIS A 351 -17.84 21.26 -15.92
N GLY A 352 -18.75 22.23 -15.85
CA GLY A 352 -19.99 22.12 -15.09
C GLY A 352 -19.77 22.07 -13.58
N PHE A 353 -20.79 21.60 -12.86
CA PHE A 353 -20.88 21.75 -11.40
C PHE A 353 -20.70 20.44 -10.62
N ALA A 354 -20.76 19.27 -11.27
CA ALA A 354 -20.81 17.98 -10.55
C ALA A 354 -19.57 17.74 -9.68
N ARG A 355 -18.41 18.19 -10.15
CA ARG A 355 -17.14 18.17 -9.40
C ARG A 355 -17.15 19.13 -8.19
N ASN A 356 -17.88 20.24 -8.23
CA ASN A 356 -17.87 21.24 -7.16
C ASN A 356 -18.83 20.89 -6.01
N LYS A 357 -19.36 19.67 -5.96
CA LYS A 357 -20.40 19.27 -4.99
C LYS A 357 -20.04 18.06 -4.16
N ILE A 358 -20.70 18.00 -3.02
CA ILE A 358 -20.73 16.83 -2.16
C ILE A 358 -21.83 15.90 -2.67
N TRP A 359 -21.46 14.65 -2.92
CA TRP A 359 -22.37 13.60 -3.35
C TRP A 359 -22.88 12.84 -2.11
N GLU A 360 -24.13 12.42 -2.13
CA GLU A 360 -24.73 11.61 -1.08
C GLU A 360 -24.38 10.13 -1.27
N ILE A 361 -24.23 9.36 -0.20
CA ILE A 361 -24.12 7.90 -0.30
C ILE A 361 -25.52 7.33 -0.54
N ASP A 362 -25.73 6.63 -1.65
CA ASP A 362 -27.00 5.95 -1.94
C ASP A 362 -27.08 4.64 -1.14
N ARG A 363 -27.93 4.61 -0.12
CA ARG A 363 -28.10 3.44 0.75
C ARG A 363 -28.96 2.34 0.13
N ASN A 364 -29.75 2.67 -0.89
CA ASN A 364 -30.67 1.74 -1.55
C ASN A 364 -30.48 1.79 -3.08
N PRO A 365 -29.27 1.47 -3.58
CA PRO A 365 -28.98 1.56 -5.00
C PRO A 365 -29.75 0.47 -5.77
N PRO A 366 -30.22 0.75 -6.99
CA PRO A 366 -30.81 -0.28 -7.85
C PRO A 366 -29.79 -1.39 -8.12
N PRO A 367 -30.22 -2.68 -8.12
CA PRO A 367 -29.32 -3.80 -8.38
C PRO A 367 -28.65 -3.66 -9.75
N LEU A 368 -27.40 -4.11 -9.86
CA LEU A 368 -26.71 -4.18 -11.14
C LEU A 368 -27.04 -5.49 -11.85
N HIS A 369 -26.70 -5.54 -13.14
CA HIS A 369 -26.65 -6.79 -13.88
C HIS A 369 -25.61 -7.74 -13.25
N HIS A 370 -25.87 -9.05 -13.34
CA HIS A 370 -25.04 -10.09 -12.72
C HIS A 370 -23.54 -10.01 -13.07
N ASN A 371 -23.18 -9.47 -14.25
CA ASN A 371 -21.78 -9.32 -14.68
C ASN A 371 -21.01 -8.19 -13.98
N ASP A 372 -21.69 -7.29 -13.26
CA ASP A 372 -21.05 -6.17 -12.55
C ASP A 372 -20.93 -6.44 -11.03
N CYS A 373 -21.27 -7.65 -10.56
CA CYS A 373 -21.31 -8.03 -9.14
C CYS A 373 -20.01 -8.66 -8.59
N ASP A 374 -18.94 -8.75 -9.38
CA ASP A 374 -17.68 -9.40 -8.96
C ASP A 374 -16.82 -8.55 -7.99
N GLY A 375 -17.23 -7.31 -7.68
CA GLY A 375 -16.51 -6.44 -6.74
C GLY A 375 -16.87 -6.70 -5.27
N LYS A 376 -15.90 -7.13 -4.46
CA LYS A 376 -16.06 -7.24 -2.98
C LYS A 376 -16.13 -5.86 -2.29
N ALA A 377 -15.71 -4.79 -2.97
CA ALA A 377 -15.75 -3.42 -2.47
C ALA A 377 -16.36 -2.48 -3.53
N PHE A 378 -17.51 -1.89 -3.20
CA PHE A 378 -18.17 -0.88 -4.03
C PHE A 378 -18.82 0.20 -3.16
N ILE A 379 -19.03 1.37 -3.74
CA ILE A 379 -19.83 2.44 -3.16
C ILE A 379 -20.73 3.05 -4.23
N ASP A 380 -21.98 3.35 -3.85
CA ASP A 380 -22.92 4.08 -4.67
C ASP A 380 -23.07 5.50 -4.16
N LEU A 381 -22.91 6.45 -5.08
CA LEU A 381 -23.02 7.88 -4.83
C LEU A 381 -24.19 8.44 -5.65
N LEU A 382 -24.88 9.42 -5.09
CA LEU A 382 -26.03 10.07 -5.70
C LEU A 382 -25.83 11.59 -5.67
N LEU A 383 -25.99 12.20 -6.85
CA LEU A 383 -26.06 13.64 -7.02
C LEU A 383 -27.47 14.02 -7.49
N LYS A 384 -28.12 14.87 -6.70
CA LYS A 384 -29.41 15.51 -7.02
C LYS A 384 -29.21 16.99 -7.27
N PRO A 385 -30.05 17.63 -8.11
CA PRO A 385 -30.01 19.07 -8.31
C PRO A 385 -30.36 19.82 -7.02
N SER A 386 -29.54 20.80 -6.65
CA SER A 386 -29.83 21.80 -5.63
C SER A 386 -30.72 22.92 -6.19
N GLU A 387 -31.26 23.79 -5.32
CA GLU A 387 -32.00 24.97 -5.78
C GLU A 387 -31.13 25.92 -6.62
N GLU A 388 -29.84 26.02 -6.32
CA GLU A 388 -28.89 26.84 -7.08
C GLU A 388 -28.66 26.28 -8.50
N ASP A 389 -28.60 24.95 -8.63
CA ASP A 389 -28.47 24.30 -9.95
C ASP A 389 -29.67 24.56 -10.82
N MET A 390 -30.85 24.50 -10.22
CA MET A 390 -32.10 24.75 -10.93
C MET A 390 -32.19 26.19 -11.45
N ARG A 391 -31.38 27.13 -10.93
CA ARG A 391 -31.27 28.51 -11.44
C ARG A 391 -30.37 28.59 -12.68
N VAL A 392 -29.26 27.87 -12.71
CA VAL A 392 -28.27 27.93 -13.82
C VAL A 392 -28.51 26.88 -14.91
N TRP A 393 -29.10 25.74 -14.54
CA TRP A 393 -29.42 24.62 -15.42
C TRP A 393 -30.74 23.96 -14.94
N PRO A 394 -31.91 24.46 -15.38
CA PRO A 394 -33.24 24.12 -14.83
C PRO A 394 -33.76 22.73 -15.25
N ASN A 395 -32.92 21.70 -15.16
CA ASN A 395 -33.24 20.33 -15.51
C ASN A 395 -33.24 19.44 -14.26
N ARG A 396 -34.30 18.65 -14.10
CA ARG A 396 -34.38 17.69 -12.99
C ARG A 396 -33.78 16.35 -13.41
N PHE A 397 -32.75 15.93 -12.68
CA PHE A 397 -32.02 14.69 -12.95
C PHE A 397 -31.71 13.92 -11.67
N GLU A 398 -31.45 12.63 -11.79
CA GLU A 398 -30.74 11.85 -10.79
C GLU A 398 -29.45 11.35 -11.43
N PHE A 399 -28.30 11.66 -10.82
CA PHE A 399 -27.02 11.11 -11.25
C PHE A 399 -26.51 10.14 -10.18
N ARG A 400 -26.61 8.84 -10.45
CA ARG A 400 -25.99 7.78 -9.67
C ARG A 400 -24.61 7.44 -10.24
N LEU A 401 -23.61 7.36 -9.37
CA LEU A 401 -22.26 6.93 -9.71
C LEU A 401 -21.88 5.78 -8.80
N ARG A 402 -21.62 4.61 -9.39
CA ARG A 402 -21.04 3.49 -8.67
C ARG A 402 -19.55 3.42 -8.94
N VAL A 403 -18.78 3.23 -7.88
CA VAL A 403 -17.35 2.98 -7.93
C VAL A 403 -17.10 1.57 -7.41
N LEU A 404 -16.48 0.72 -8.23
CA LEU A 404 -16.13 -0.65 -7.85
C LEU A 404 -14.63 -0.87 -8.01
N LEU A 405 -14.04 -1.57 -7.04
CA LEU A 405 -12.69 -2.10 -7.14
C LEU A 405 -12.77 -3.62 -7.17
N THR A 406 -12.40 -4.22 -8.30
CA THR A 406 -12.42 -5.68 -8.47
C THR A 406 -11.16 -6.32 -7.91
N SER A 407 -11.21 -7.62 -7.65
CA SER A 407 -10.10 -8.36 -7.00
C SER A 407 -8.83 -8.45 -7.83
N ASP A 408 -8.93 -8.25 -9.14
CA ASP A 408 -7.80 -8.18 -10.09
C ASP A 408 -7.15 -6.78 -10.14
N GLY A 409 -7.62 -5.82 -9.34
CA GLY A 409 -7.10 -4.45 -9.30
C GLY A 409 -7.73 -3.50 -10.33
N THR A 410 -8.73 -3.93 -11.09
CA THR A 410 -9.44 -3.05 -12.05
C THR A 410 -10.38 -2.09 -11.31
N LEU A 411 -10.31 -0.80 -11.63
CA LEU A 411 -11.23 0.22 -11.13
C LEU A 411 -12.35 0.44 -12.14
N LYS A 412 -13.60 0.24 -11.74
CA LYS A 412 -14.78 0.45 -12.59
C LYS A 412 -15.63 1.60 -12.06
N LEU A 413 -16.00 2.51 -12.96
CA LEU A 413 -16.92 3.62 -12.72
C LEU A 413 -18.15 3.44 -13.60
N ILE A 414 -19.32 3.38 -12.98
CA ILE A 414 -20.60 3.25 -13.70
C ILE A 414 -21.46 4.46 -13.36
N SER A 415 -21.61 5.37 -14.31
CA SER A 415 -22.51 6.52 -14.21
C SER A 415 -23.86 6.19 -14.81
N ARG A 416 -24.93 6.51 -14.09
CA ARG A 416 -26.32 6.47 -14.55
C ARG A 416 -26.95 7.83 -14.35
N VAL A 417 -27.36 8.48 -15.44
CA VAL A 417 -28.04 9.78 -15.41
C VAL A 417 -29.46 9.56 -15.89
N ARG A 418 -30.44 9.85 -15.02
CA ARG A 418 -31.86 9.71 -15.32
C ARG A 418 -32.53 11.07 -15.38
N ASN A 419 -33.39 11.27 -16.39
CA ASN A 419 -34.26 12.42 -16.45
C ASN A 419 -35.52 12.18 -15.61
N ILE A 420 -35.62 12.86 -14.47
CA ILE A 420 -36.79 12.82 -13.57
C ILE A 420 -37.70 14.05 -13.73
N GLY A 421 -37.43 14.88 -14.74
CA GLY A 421 -38.25 16.03 -15.09
C GLY A 421 -39.31 15.71 -16.14
N PHE A 422 -39.96 16.77 -16.63
CA PHE A 422 -41.03 16.68 -17.63
C PHE A 422 -40.58 17.16 -19.03
N LYS A 423 -39.33 17.62 -19.18
CA LYS A 423 -38.76 18.10 -20.44
C LYS A 423 -37.50 17.32 -20.78
N ALA A 424 -37.24 17.12 -22.06
CA ALA A 424 -35.98 16.56 -22.50
C ALA A 424 -34.83 17.54 -22.20
N PHE A 425 -33.65 17.02 -21.87
CA PHE A 425 -32.43 17.81 -21.72
C PHE A 425 -31.23 17.10 -22.34
N SER A 426 -30.23 17.89 -22.69
CA SER A 426 -28.96 17.39 -23.22
C SER A 426 -27.81 17.73 -22.28
N PHE A 427 -26.82 16.85 -22.20
CA PHE A 427 -25.61 17.05 -21.40
C PHE A 427 -24.38 16.46 -22.09
N SER A 428 -23.21 16.93 -21.69
CA SER A 428 -21.93 16.29 -21.97
C SER A 428 -21.31 15.81 -20.66
N ILE A 429 -20.48 14.78 -20.76
CA ILE A 429 -19.82 14.18 -19.60
C ILE A 429 -18.39 13.78 -19.95
N ALA A 430 -17.48 13.98 -19.00
CA ALA A 430 -16.12 13.44 -19.09
C ALA A 430 -15.64 12.97 -17.73
N TYR A 431 -14.91 11.86 -17.73
CA TYR A 431 -14.19 11.36 -16.57
C TYR A 431 -12.75 11.87 -16.64
N HIS A 432 -12.49 13.03 -16.03
CA HIS A 432 -11.22 13.75 -16.18
C HIS A 432 -10.08 13.02 -15.46
N THR A 433 -9.46 12.04 -16.09
CA THR A 433 -8.67 11.00 -15.41
C THR A 433 -7.19 11.36 -15.43
N TYR A 434 -6.67 11.81 -14.29
CA TYR A 434 -5.27 12.13 -14.09
C TYR A 434 -4.46 10.86 -13.82
N PHE A 435 -3.61 10.48 -14.77
CA PHE A 435 -2.61 9.41 -14.60
C PHE A 435 -1.28 10.00 -14.14
N LEU A 436 -0.77 9.49 -13.02
CA LEU A 436 0.59 9.77 -12.57
C LEU A 436 1.56 8.90 -13.37
N VAL A 437 2.39 9.51 -14.21
CA VAL A 437 3.39 8.86 -15.09
C VAL A 437 4.81 8.99 -14.52
N SER A 438 5.84 8.52 -15.22
CA SER A 438 7.24 8.74 -14.80
C SER A 438 7.72 10.13 -15.18
N ASP A 439 7.79 10.38 -16.50
CA ASP A 439 8.02 11.64 -17.18
C ASP A 439 7.18 11.60 -18.47
N ILE A 440 6.49 12.70 -18.78
CA ILE A 440 5.63 12.86 -19.94
C ILE A 440 6.40 12.65 -21.25
N SER A 441 7.72 12.88 -21.27
CA SER A 441 8.57 12.58 -22.44
C SER A 441 8.71 11.09 -22.72
N GLU A 442 8.54 10.23 -21.71
CA GLU A 442 8.65 8.77 -21.80
C GLU A 442 7.28 8.08 -21.94
N VAL A 443 6.23 8.88 -22.15
CA VAL A 443 4.85 8.40 -22.27
C VAL A 443 4.39 8.46 -23.72
N ARG A 444 3.72 7.39 -24.16
CA ARG A 444 2.95 7.40 -25.39
C ARG A 444 1.52 6.91 -25.17
N VAL A 445 0.58 7.48 -25.90
CA VAL A 445 -0.83 7.04 -25.90
C VAL A 445 -1.15 6.37 -27.22
N GLU A 446 -1.68 5.16 -27.15
CA GLU A 446 -2.09 4.36 -28.31
C GLU A 446 -3.61 4.11 -28.32
N GLY A 447 -4.15 3.82 -29.50
CA GLY A 447 -5.57 3.62 -29.76
C GLY A 447 -6.29 4.90 -30.22
N LEU A 448 -5.55 5.96 -30.51
CA LEU A 448 -6.04 7.26 -30.99
C LEU A 448 -5.48 7.66 -32.36
N GLU A 449 -4.71 6.76 -32.98
CA GLU A 449 -4.09 6.95 -34.28
C GLU A 449 -5.17 7.13 -35.35
N THR A 450 -4.90 7.94 -36.37
CA THR A 450 -5.80 8.18 -37.52
C THR A 450 -7.16 8.79 -37.19
N LEU A 451 -7.44 9.10 -35.92
CA LEU A 451 -8.70 9.69 -35.50
C LEU A 451 -8.74 11.19 -35.71
N ASP A 452 -9.94 11.69 -35.99
CA ASP A 452 -10.22 13.12 -35.93
C ASP A 452 -10.23 13.60 -34.48
N TYR A 453 -9.58 14.72 -34.21
CA TYR A 453 -9.63 15.41 -32.93
C TYR A 453 -9.97 16.89 -33.08
N LEU A 454 -10.56 17.46 -32.03
CA LEU A 454 -10.76 18.90 -31.89
C LEU A 454 -9.69 19.45 -30.96
N ASP A 455 -8.91 20.40 -31.45
CA ASP A 455 -7.83 21.02 -30.67
C ASP A 455 -8.34 22.27 -29.94
N ASN A 456 -8.43 22.20 -28.61
CA ASN A 456 -8.88 23.33 -27.80
C ASN A 456 -7.88 24.50 -27.79
N LEU A 457 -6.61 24.26 -28.11
CA LEU A 457 -5.60 25.32 -28.27
C LEU A 457 -5.78 26.10 -29.58
N HIS A 458 -6.35 25.44 -30.60
CA HIS A 458 -6.64 26.02 -31.91
C HIS A 458 -8.15 26.24 -32.13
N HIS A 459 -8.82 26.84 -31.15
CA HIS A 459 -10.24 27.21 -31.23
C HIS A 459 -11.19 26.06 -31.60
N LYS A 460 -10.87 24.83 -31.20
CA LYS A 460 -11.63 23.59 -31.51
C LYS A 460 -11.66 23.27 -33.00
N GLN A 461 -10.66 23.70 -33.77
CA GLN A 461 -10.49 23.27 -35.14
C GLN A 461 -10.28 21.76 -35.19
N ARG A 462 -10.84 21.12 -36.23
CA ARG A 462 -10.72 19.69 -36.45
C ARG A 462 -9.45 19.36 -37.22
N PHE A 463 -8.69 18.40 -36.72
CA PHE A 463 -7.50 17.82 -37.33
C PHE A 463 -7.60 16.30 -37.27
N THR A 464 -6.68 15.60 -37.94
CA THR A 464 -6.59 14.13 -37.92
C THR A 464 -5.22 13.72 -37.40
N GLU A 465 -5.17 12.80 -36.44
CA GLU A 465 -3.93 12.27 -35.88
C GLU A 465 -3.17 11.44 -36.93
N GLN A 466 -1.90 11.75 -37.15
CA GLN A 466 -1.08 11.09 -38.18
C GLN A 466 0.03 10.22 -37.60
N GLY A 467 0.32 10.34 -36.30
CA GLY A 467 1.34 9.53 -35.63
C GLY A 467 0.88 8.09 -35.36
N ASP A 468 1.83 7.16 -35.34
CA ASP A 468 1.63 5.76 -34.93
C ASP A 468 1.33 5.62 -33.42
N ALA A 469 1.68 6.65 -32.65
CA ALA A 469 1.30 6.84 -31.24
C ALA A 469 1.39 8.33 -30.91
N LEU A 470 0.60 8.78 -29.93
CA LEU A 470 0.66 10.15 -29.45
C LEU A 470 1.80 10.31 -28.43
N THR A 471 2.76 11.16 -28.75
CA THR A 471 3.86 11.60 -27.87
C THR A 471 3.70 13.08 -27.51
N PHE A 472 4.45 13.53 -26.51
CA PHE A 472 4.25 14.85 -25.89
C PHE A 472 5.54 15.67 -25.89
N GLU A 473 5.57 16.72 -26.70
CA GLU A 473 6.67 17.69 -26.75
C GLU A 473 6.20 19.13 -26.43
N THR A 474 4.89 19.34 -26.35
CA THR A 474 4.25 20.64 -26.15
C THR A 474 2.92 20.49 -25.39
N GLU A 475 2.24 21.61 -25.09
CA GLU A 475 0.89 21.61 -24.52
C GLU A 475 -0.08 20.87 -25.45
N VAL A 476 -0.89 19.97 -24.86
CA VAL A 476 -1.91 19.20 -25.56
C VAL A 476 -3.23 19.41 -24.84
N ASP A 477 -4.27 19.78 -25.59
CA ASP A 477 -5.65 19.83 -25.12
C ASP A 477 -6.59 19.42 -26.27
N ARG A 478 -6.75 18.10 -26.46
CA ARG A 478 -7.40 17.52 -27.65
C ARG A 478 -8.59 16.65 -27.26
N VAL A 479 -9.67 16.75 -28.03
CA VAL A 479 -10.84 15.86 -27.93
C VAL A 479 -10.91 14.97 -29.16
N TYR A 480 -10.50 13.71 -29.03
CA TYR A 480 -10.58 12.68 -30.05
C TYR A 480 -12.02 12.17 -30.19
N ILE A 481 -12.56 12.28 -31.40
CA ILE A 481 -13.98 12.04 -31.70
C ILE A 481 -14.17 10.58 -32.11
N SER A 482 -15.23 9.93 -31.61
CA SER A 482 -15.56 8.54 -31.99
C SER A 482 -14.40 7.57 -31.78
N SER A 483 -13.68 7.72 -30.67
CA SER A 483 -12.53 6.89 -30.33
C SER A 483 -12.93 5.45 -29.98
N PRO A 484 -12.03 4.48 -30.18
CA PRO A 484 -12.23 3.09 -29.81
C PRO A 484 -12.64 2.89 -28.35
N HIS A 485 -13.15 1.70 -28.04
CA HIS A 485 -13.50 1.33 -26.66
C HIS A 485 -12.28 1.14 -25.76
N MET A 486 -11.08 1.01 -26.32
CA MET A 486 -9.84 0.74 -25.59
C MET A 486 -8.77 1.76 -25.96
N ILE A 487 -8.11 2.33 -24.96
CA ILE A 487 -7.00 3.28 -25.11
C ILE A 487 -5.88 2.84 -24.16
N GLY A 488 -4.64 2.82 -24.63
CA GLY A 488 -3.47 2.43 -23.85
C GLY A 488 -2.57 3.63 -23.57
N VAL A 489 -2.19 3.84 -22.32
CA VAL A 489 -1.15 4.81 -21.93
C VAL A 489 0.08 4.04 -21.48
N PHE A 490 1.13 4.09 -22.29
CA PHE A 490 2.37 3.36 -22.08
C PHE A 490 3.40 4.29 -21.43
N ASP A 491 3.95 3.85 -20.30
CA ASP A 491 4.99 4.54 -19.55
C ASP A 491 6.24 3.65 -19.64
N HIS A 492 7.15 4.03 -20.54
CA HIS A 492 8.30 3.21 -20.91
C HIS A 492 9.30 3.06 -19.76
N GLU A 493 9.54 4.14 -19.01
CA GLU A 493 10.50 4.15 -17.91
C GLU A 493 10.04 3.24 -16.76
N LYS A 494 8.74 3.27 -16.41
CA LYS A 494 8.18 2.39 -15.36
C LYS A 494 7.71 1.04 -15.90
N LYS A 495 7.87 0.76 -17.19
CA LYS A 495 7.46 -0.49 -17.86
C LYS A 495 6.03 -0.91 -17.51
N ARG A 496 5.09 0.03 -17.62
CA ARG A 496 3.68 -0.18 -17.29
C ARG A 496 2.77 0.44 -18.33
N THR A 497 1.60 -0.17 -18.48
CA THR A 497 0.54 0.31 -19.35
C THR A 497 -0.73 0.52 -18.52
N PHE A 498 -1.30 1.72 -18.60
CA PHE A 498 -2.67 1.96 -18.16
C PHE A 498 -3.60 1.63 -19.32
N LEU A 499 -4.51 0.68 -19.11
CA LEU A 499 -5.54 0.35 -20.08
C LEU A 499 -6.87 0.98 -19.65
N ILE A 500 -7.44 1.76 -20.55
CA ILE A 500 -8.70 2.48 -20.37
C ILE A 500 -9.74 1.81 -21.25
N ARG A 501 -10.81 1.30 -20.65
CA ARG A 501 -11.97 0.78 -21.38
C ARG A 501 -13.18 1.67 -21.17
N LYS A 502 -13.88 2.00 -22.26
CA LYS A 502 -15.00 2.93 -22.22
C LYS A 502 -16.24 2.42 -22.96
N GLU A 503 -17.40 2.57 -22.34
CA GLU A 503 -18.72 2.23 -22.89
C GLU A 503 -19.69 3.37 -22.66
N GLY A 504 -20.55 3.70 -23.64
CA GLY A 504 -21.44 4.87 -23.57
C GLY A 504 -20.71 6.22 -23.66
N LEU A 505 -19.39 6.20 -23.87
CA LEU A 505 -18.48 7.34 -23.95
C LEU A 505 -17.77 7.32 -25.32
N PRO A 506 -18.34 7.95 -26.35
CA PRO A 506 -17.85 7.85 -27.71
C PRO A 506 -16.52 8.60 -27.93
N ASP A 507 -16.19 9.58 -27.11
CA ASP A 507 -15.05 10.46 -27.28
C ASP A 507 -13.95 10.16 -26.26
N ALA A 508 -12.74 10.64 -26.53
CA ALA A 508 -11.64 10.66 -25.56
C ALA A 508 -11.02 12.04 -25.50
N VAL A 509 -10.55 12.45 -24.32
CA VAL A 509 -9.83 13.71 -24.16
C VAL A 509 -8.40 13.39 -23.75
N VAL A 510 -7.42 14.03 -24.38
CA VAL A 510 -6.02 13.98 -23.93
C VAL A 510 -5.59 15.39 -23.56
N TRP A 511 -5.07 15.54 -22.34
CA TRP A 511 -4.63 16.84 -21.84
C TRP A 511 -3.31 16.75 -21.06
N ASN A 512 -2.38 17.62 -21.43
CA ASN A 512 -1.20 17.96 -20.64
C ASN A 512 -0.95 19.48 -20.77
N PRO A 513 -0.85 20.23 -19.65
CA PRO A 513 -0.72 21.68 -19.68
C PRO A 513 0.64 22.17 -20.20
N TRP A 514 1.68 21.35 -20.14
CA TRP A 514 3.06 21.77 -20.36
C TRP A 514 3.51 22.92 -19.43
N GLU A 515 4.75 23.37 -19.61
CA GLU A 515 5.42 24.28 -18.67
C GLU A 515 4.68 25.62 -18.47
N LYS A 516 4.29 26.28 -19.57
CA LYS A 516 3.72 27.64 -19.51
C LYS A 516 2.34 27.65 -18.85
N LYS A 517 1.48 26.69 -19.18
CA LYS A 517 0.13 26.60 -18.60
C LYS A 517 0.19 26.10 -17.17
N ALA A 518 1.06 25.15 -16.83
CA ALA A 518 1.23 24.65 -15.47
C ALA A 518 1.55 25.80 -14.50
N LYS A 519 2.50 26.67 -14.86
CA LYS A 519 2.86 27.88 -14.08
C LYS A 519 1.70 28.89 -13.91
N ALA A 520 0.73 28.89 -14.82
CA ALA A 520 -0.44 29.76 -14.74
C ALA A 520 -1.59 29.16 -13.92
N ILE A 521 -1.51 27.87 -13.55
CA ILE A 521 -2.53 27.15 -12.78
C ILE A 521 -2.15 27.24 -11.30
N THR A 522 -2.94 27.97 -10.50
CA THR A 522 -2.60 28.32 -9.11
C THR A 522 -2.62 27.18 -8.10
N ASP A 523 -3.19 26.03 -8.46
CA ASP A 523 -3.34 24.83 -7.64
C ASP A 523 -2.65 23.60 -8.27
N MET A 524 -1.62 23.84 -9.09
CA MET A 524 -0.74 22.86 -9.70
C MET A 524 0.70 23.32 -9.52
N ALA A 525 1.63 22.42 -9.18
CA ALA A 525 3.04 22.80 -9.08
C ALA A 525 3.67 22.97 -10.47
N ASP A 526 4.63 23.90 -10.61
CA ASP A 526 5.22 24.30 -11.88
C ASP A 526 5.74 23.13 -12.75
N GLU A 527 6.31 22.10 -12.12
CA GLU A 527 6.88 20.91 -12.80
C GLU A 527 5.93 19.70 -12.79
N GLU A 528 4.73 19.81 -12.21
CA GLU A 528 3.78 18.70 -12.06
C GLU A 528 3.26 18.16 -13.40
N TYR A 529 3.37 18.97 -14.47
CA TYR A 529 3.00 18.55 -15.83
C TYR A 529 3.88 17.42 -16.36
N ARG A 530 5.12 17.30 -15.88
CA ARG A 530 6.02 16.20 -16.28
C ARG A 530 5.53 14.86 -15.80
N GLN A 531 4.84 14.82 -14.67
CA GLN A 531 4.46 13.55 -14.02
C GLN A 531 2.98 13.24 -14.20
N THR A 532 2.26 13.99 -15.04
CA THR A 532 0.81 13.90 -15.16
C THR A 532 0.37 13.90 -16.62
N ILE A 533 -0.54 12.99 -16.96
CA ILE A 533 -1.30 13.04 -18.21
C ILE A 533 -2.77 12.81 -17.91
N CYS A 534 -3.66 13.55 -18.55
CA CYS A 534 -5.09 13.23 -18.53
C CYS A 534 -5.48 12.47 -19.80
N VAL A 535 -6.11 11.32 -19.62
CA VAL A 535 -6.75 10.57 -20.72
C VAL A 535 -8.15 10.15 -20.28
N ASP A 536 -9.15 10.81 -20.83
CA ASP A 536 -10.52 10.76 -20.33
C ASP A 536 -11.40 9.89 -21.23
N GLY A 537 -12.29 9.11 -20.62
CA GLY A 537 -13.49 8.63 -21.32
C GLY A 537 -14.55 9.74 -21.33
N ALA A 538 -15.08 10.09 -22.49
CA ALA A 538 -15.95 11.25 -22.60
C ALA A 538 -17.11 11.11 -23.62
N ALA A 539 -18.11 11.96 -23.48
CA ALA A 539 -19.17 12.22 -24.46
C ALA A 539 -19.31 13.76 -24.56
N VAL A 540 -18.63 14.35 -25.55
CA VAL A 540 -18.39 15.79 -25.62
C VAL A 540 -18.86 16.38 -26.94
N GLU A 541 -18.53 15.72 -28.06
CA GLU A 541 -18.84 16.29 -29.38
C GLU A 541 -20.33 16.26 -29.67
N ARG A 542 -20.97 15.12 -29.36
CA ARG A 542 -22.42 14.96 -29.46
C ARG A 542 -23.00 14.84 -28.05
N PRO A 543 -23.68 15.89 -27.54
CA PRO A 543 -24.34 15.82 -26.25
C PRO A 543 -25.37 14.68 -26.18
N ILE A 544 -25.39 13.98 -25.05
CA ILE A 544 -26.38 12.94 -24.76
C ILE A 544 -27.71 13.63 -24.46
N THR A 545 -28.79 13.21 -25.11
CA THR A 545 -30.14 13.76 -24.90
C THR A 545 -31.04 12.73 -24.25
N LEU A 546 -31.70 13.09 -23.15
CA LEU A 546 -32.62 12.23 -22.41
C LEU A 546 -34.02 12.84 -22.41
N LYS A 547 -35.01 12.09 -22.91
CA LYS A 547 -36.44 12.40 -22.74
C LYS A 547 -36.89 12.13 -21.31
N PRO A 548 -38.04 12.65 -20.87
CA PRO A 548 -38.61 12.36 -19.55
C PRO A 548 -38.65 10.85 -19.27
N GLY A 549 -38.08 10.43 -18.14
CA GLY A 549 -38.04 9.04 -17.70
C GLY A 549 -36.88 8.20 -18.26
N GLU A 550 -36.18 8.66 -19.31
CA GLU A 550 -35.03 7.96 -19.88
C GLU A 550 -33.80 8.03 -18.97
N GLU A 551 -32.93 7.03 -19.08
CA GLU A 551 -31.67 6.92 -18.36
C GLU A 551 -30.53 6.60 -19.34
N TRP A 552 -29.41 7.30 -19.18
CA TRP A 552 -28.16 7.00 -19.88
C TRP A 552 -27.20 6.31 -18.91
N THR A 553 -26.44 5.33 -19.42
CA THR A 553 -25.36 4.66 -18.69
C THR A 553 -24.04 4.85 -19.42
N GLY A 554 -23.00 5.24 -18.69
CA GLY A 554 -21.62 5.26 -19.17
C GLY A 554 -20.70 4.51 -18.21
N ARG A 555 -19.78 3.71 -18.78
CA ARG A 555 -18.82 2.90 -18.02
C ARG A 555 -17.40 3.29 -18.38
N LEU A 556 -16.56 3.41 -17.36
CA LEU A 556 -15.11 3.55 -17.48
C LEU A 556 -14.46 2.46 -16.64
N GLU A 557 -13.61 1.64 -17.25
CA GLU A 557 -12.77 0.67 -16.55
C GLU A 557 -11.29 1.04 -16.73
N LEU A 558 -10.53 1.00 -15.65
CA LEU A 558 -9.10 1.34 -15.63
C LEU A 558 -8.31 0.17 -15.03
N SER A 559 -7.29 -0.31 -15.72
CA SER A 559 -6.43 -1.43 -15.27
C SER A 559 -4.94 -1.18 -15.51
N ALA A 560 -4.08 -1.75 -14.67
CA ALA A 560 -2.61 -1.73 -14.84
C ALA A 560 -2.22 -3.02 -15.49
N LEU A 561 -1.33 -2.95 -16.47
CA LEU A 561 -0.65 -4.10 -16.98
C LEU A 561 0.85 -3.81 -16.97
N PRO A 562 1.70 -4.77 -16.58
CA PRO A 562 3.12 -4.69 -16.89
C PRO A 562 3.29 -4.61 -18.40
N SER A 563 4.11 -3.67 -18.87
CA SER A 563 4.53 -3.67 -20.28
C SER A 563 5.55 -4.78 -20.50
N LEU A 564 5.40 -5.53 -21.60
CA LEU A 564 6.33 -6.58 -22.01
C LEU A 564 7.73 -6.04 -22.32
#